data_AF-A0ABD1U354-F1
#
_entry.id   AF-A0ABD1U354-F1
#
_cell.length_a   1.000
_cell.length_b   1.000
_cell.length_c   1.000
_cell.angle_alpha   90.00
_cell.angle_beta   90.00
_cell.angle_gamma   90.00
#
_symmetry.space_group_name_H-M   'P 1'
#
loop_
_entity.id
_entity.type
_entity.pdbx_description
1 polymer ?
#
loop_
_entity_poly.entity_id
_entity_poly.type
_entity_poly.pdbx_seq_one_letter_code
_entity_poly.pdbx_strand_id
1 'polypeptide(L)'
;MVPGEAVYNEKRISVQNEDGTKVEYRVWNPFRSKLAAAILGGVDDVWIKPGARVLYLGAASGTTVSHVSDLVGPARILALNASYFLKAGGHFVISIKANCIDSTVPSEAVFAQEVKKLQADQFKPSEQVTLEPFERDHACVVGAYRVPKKQKAAA
;
A
#
# COMPACT_ATOMS: atom_id res chain seq x y z
N MET A 1 17.01 7.42 -9.61
CA MET A 1 16.71 8.84 -9.29
C MET A 1 17.62 9.69 -10.15
N VAL A 2 17.11 10.71 -10.82
CA VAL A 2 17.91 11.65 -11.60
C VAL A 2 18.02 12.94 -10.77
N PRO A 3 19.17 13.24 -10.14
CA PRO A 3 19.35 14.51 -9.43
C PRO A 3 19.10 15.69 -10.37
N GLY A 4 18.46 16.76 -9.88
CA GLY A 4 18.18 17.94 -10.70
C GLY A 4 16.79 17.96 -11.34
N GLU A 5 16.11 16.81 -11.46
CA GLU A 5 14.79 16.70 -12.10
C GLU A 5 13.68 16.39 -11.08
N ALA A 6 12.58 17.14 -11.18
CA ALA A 6 11.33 16.83 -10.48
C ALA A 6 10.42 16.04 -11.41
N VAL A 7 9.69 15.06 -10.87
CA VAL A 7 8.80 14.20 -11.68
C VAL A 7 7.39 14.77 -11.76
N TYR A 8 6.88 15.30 -10.65
CA TYR A 8 5.53 15.86 -10.54
C TYR A 8 5.54 17.22 -9.83
N ASN A 9 6.62 17.98 -10.02
CA ASN A 9 6.86 19.29 -9.41
C ASN A 9 6.91 19.28 -7.87
N GLU A 10 7.38 18.19 -7.28
CA GLU A 10 7.63 18.11 -5.84
C GLU A 10 8.80 19.00 -5.39
N LYS A 11 8.72 19.49 -4.15
CA LYS A 11 9.83 20.20 -3.51
C LYS A 11 11.03 19.26 -3.36
N ARG A 12 12.22 19.77 -3.63
CA ARG A 12 13.50 19.06 -3.51
C ARG A 12 14.39 19.76 -2.50
N ILE A 13 15.17 18.98 -1.77
CA ILE A 13 16.06 19.46 -0.70
C ILE A 13 17.45 18.93 -0.98
N SER A 14 18.39 19.81 -1.24
CA SER A 14 19.79 19.44 -1.43
C SER A 14 20.55 19.61 -0.12
N VAL A 15 21.26 18.57 0.31
CA VAL A 15 22.11 18.58 1.49
C VAL A 15 23.54 18.32 1.04
N GLN A 16 24.48 19.12 1.56
CA GLN A 16 25.91 18.91 1.35
C GLN A 16 26.48 18.21 2.58
N ASN A 17 27.08 17.04 2.38
CA ASN A 17 27.75 16.30 3.45
C ASN A 17 29.12 16.92 3.74
N GLU A 18 29.69 16.58 4.90
CA GLU A 18 31.03 17.01 5.33
C GLU A 18 32.13 16.61 4.33
N ASP A 19 31.96 15.47 3.65
CA ASP A 19 32.86 14.95 2.61
C ASP A 19 32.76 15.71 1.27
N GLY A 20 31.99 16.79 1.21
CA GLY A 20 31.75 17.58 -0.01
C GLY A 20 30.75 16.97 -0.99
N THR A 21 30.27 15.75 -0.76
CA THR A 21 29.25 15.10 -1.60
C THR A 21 27.89 15.76 -1.43
N LYS A 22 27.17 15.99 -2.53
CA LYS A 22 25.80 16.51 -2.52
C LYS A 22 24.79 15.37 -2.65
N VAL A 23 23.84 15.31 -1.72
CA VAL A 23 22.70 14.39 -1.77
C VAL A 23 21.43 15.20 -1.95
N GLU A 24 20.56 14.76 -2.86
CA GLU A 24 19.27 15.38 -3.11
C GLU A 24 18.15 14.49 -2.58
N TYR A 25 17.26 15.07 -1.79
CA TYR A 25 16.05 14.47 -1.27
C TYR A 25 14.82 15.06 -1.95
N ARG A 26 13.75 14.26 -2.05
CA ARG A 26 12.47 14.66 -2.64
C ARG A 26 11.39 14.60 -1.57
N VAL A 27 10.55 15.62 -1.51
CA VAL A 27 9.42 15.66 -0.57
C VAL A 27 8.32 14.73 -1.07
N TRP A 28 7.91 13.79 -0.22
CA TRP A 28 6.79 12.89 -0.49
C TRP A 28 5.52 13.43 0.17
N ASN A 29 4.59 13.93 -0.65
CA ASN A 29 3.39 14.58 -0.15
C ASN A 29 2.28 13.56 0.21
N PRO A 30 1.83 13.47 1.48
CA PRO A 30 0.79 12.53 1.91
C PRO A 30 -0.60 12.83 1.30
N PHE A 31 -0.90 14.08 0.94
CA PHE A 31 -2.15 14.45 0.25
C PHE A 31 -2.15 14.06 -1.24
N ARG A 32 -1.02 13.55 -1.76
CA ARG A 32 -0.88 13.07 -3.14
C ARG A 32 -0.51 11.59 -3.19
N SER A 33 -0.23 10.94 -2.06
CA SER A 33 0.18 9.55 -2.01
C SER A 33 -0.38 8.84 -0.78
N LYS A 34 -1.25 7.86 -1.04
CA LYS A 34 -1.87 7.02 0.00
C LYS A 34 -0.83 6.24 0.80
N LEU A 35 0.28 5.84 0.18
CA LEU A 35 1.38 5.18 0.88
C LEU A 35 2.12 6.15 1.82
N ALA A 36 2.41 7.38 1.39
CA ALA A 36 2.98 8.39 2.28
C ALA A 36 2.03 8.75 3.43
N ALA A 37 0.72 8.84 3.14
CA ALA A 37 -0.30 9.03 4.17
C ALA A 37 -0.31 7.90 5.19
N ALA A 38 -0.19 6.63 4.76
CA ALA A 38 -0.12 5.48 5.66
C ALA A 38 1.15 5.50 6.53
N ILE A 39 2.30 5.85 5.94
CA ILE A 39 3.58 5.99 6.66
C ILE A 39 3.47 7.08 7.74
N LEU A 40 2.90 8.25 7.41
CA LEU A 40 2.67 9.30 8.41
C LEU A 40 1.54 8.96 9.40
N GLY A 41 0.59 8.12 8.99
CA GLY A 41 -0.47 7.57 9.84
C GLY A 41 0.02 6.53 10.84
N GLY A 42 1.28 6.13 10.76
CA GLY A 42 1.92 5.26 11.74
C GLY A 42 1.88 3.77 11.42
N VAL A 43 1.76 3.39 10.14
CA VAL A 43 1.92 1.98 9.75
C VAL A 43 3.31 1.47 10.14
N ASP A 44 3.37 0.32 10.81
CA ASP A 44 4.61 -0.20 11.42
C ASP A 44 5.64 -0.62 10.35
N ASP A 45 5.21 -1.38 9.35
CA ASP A 45 6.06 -1.85 8.26
C ASP A 45 5.27 -1.93 6.94
N VAL A 46 5.86 -1.40 5.87
CA VAL A 46 5.33 -1.48 4.50
C VAL A 46 6.10 -2.48 3.64
N TRP A 47 7.17 -3.08 4.18
CA TRP A 47 8.03 -4.08 3.55
C TRP A 47 8.70 -3.66 2.23
N ILE A 48 8.74 -2.35 1.96
CA ILE A 48 9.41 -1.75 0.81
C ILE A 48 10.78 -1.23 1.27
N LYS A 49 11.84 -1.97 0.91
CA LYS A 49 13.22 -1.66 1.25
C LYS A 49 14.16 -1.81 0.05
N PRO A 50 15.36 -1.21 0.08
CA PRO A 50 16.35 -1.40 -0.99
C PRO A 50 16.58 -2.89 -1.27
N GLY A 51 16.53 -3.28 -2.54
CA GLY A 51 16.67 -4.66 -3.01
C GLY A 51 15.38 -5.50 -3.00
N ALA A 52 14.26 -4.99 -2.47
CA ALA A 52 12.97 -5.66 -2.57
C ALA A 52 12.43 -5.65 -4.02
N ARG A 53 11.73 -6.72 -4.41
CA ARG A 53 10.95 -6.77 -5.66
C ARG A 53 9.50 -6.41 -5.33
N VAL A 54 9.00 -5.33 -5.92
CA VAL A 54 7.66 -4.79 -5.63
C VAL A 54 6.82 -4.81 -6.91
N LEU A 55 5.63 -5.40 -6.82
CA LEU A 55 4.59 -5.29 -7.84
C LEU A 55 3.62 -4.19 -7.40
N TYR A 56 3.59 -3.06 -8.12
CA TYR A 56 2.69 -1.95 -7.84
C TYR A 56 1.49 -1.97 -8.78
N LEU A 57 0.29 -2.18 -8.24
CA LEU A 57 -0.95 -2.23 -9.01
C LEU A 57 -1.64 -0.86 -8.98
N GLY A 58 -2.06 -0.36 -10.15
CA GLY A 58 -2.70 0.97 -10.25
C GLY A 58 -1.72 2.14 -10.26
N ALA A 59 -0.58 2.02 -10.97
CA ALA A 59 0.47 3.05 -11.07
C ALA A 59 0.09 4.33 -11.86
N ALA A 60 -1.14 4.45 -12.36
CA ALA A 60 -1.58 5.57 -13.19
C ALA A 60 -2.49 6.53 -12.39
N SER A 61 -2.96 7.61 -13.03
CA SER A 61 -3.90 8.60 -12.48
C SER A 61 -5.24 8.02 -12.00
N GLY A 62 -5.47 6.72 -12.21
CA GLY A 62 -6.51 5.95 -11.55
C GLY A 62 -7.88 6.07 -12.19
N THR A 63 -8.08 6.83 -13.26
CA THR A 63 -9.41 7.03 -13.87
C THR A 63 -10.02 5.73 -14.39
N THR A 64 -9.33 4.99 -15.25
CA THR A 64 -9.82 3.70 -15.74
C THR A 64 -9.69 2.60 -14.70
N VAL A 65 -8.60 2.61 -13.93
CA VAL A 65 -8.33 1.58 -12.92
C VAL A 65 -9.37 1.63 -11.80
N SER A 66 -9.90 2.80 -11.44
CA SER A 66 -11.01 2.89 -10.48
C SER A 66 -12.27 2.22 -11.03
N HIS A 67 -12.68 2.50 -12.27
CA HIS A 67 -13.85 1.86 -12.85
C HIS A 67 -13.71 0.34 -12.95
N VAL A 68 -12.52 -0.16 -13.31
CA VAL A 68 -12.24 -1.60 -13.31
C VAL A 68 -12.27 -2.17 -11.89
N SER A 69 -11.73 -1.44 -10.92
CA SER A 69 -11.80 -1.83 -9.50
C SER A 69 -13.24 -1.89 -8.99
N ASP A 70 -14.11 -0.98 -9.43
CA ASP A 70 -15.53 -0.99 -9.06
C ASP A 70 -16.23 -2.26 -9.60
N LEU A 71 -15.83 -2.75 -10.78
CA LEU A 71 -16.38 -3.97 -11.38
C LEU A 71 -15.86 -5.26 -10.77
N VAL A 72 -14.56 -5.32 -10.46
CA VAL A 72 -13.89 -6.58 -10.05
C VAL A 72 -13.72 -6.68 -8.54
N GLY A 73 -13.58 -5.55 -7.85
CA GLY A 73 -13.26 -5.45 -6.44
C GLY A 73 -11.74 -5.42 -6.16
N PRO A 74 -11.24 -4.52 -5.30
CA PRO A 74 -9.81 -4.35 -5.07
C PRO A 74 -9.16 -5.56 -4.37
N ALA A 75 -9.84 -6.20 -3.40
CA ALA A 75 -9.31 -7.42 -2.78
C ALA A 75 -9.12 -8.56 -3.80
N ARG A 76 -10.04 -8.72 -4.75
CA ARG A 76 -9.97 -9.76 -5.78
C ARG A 76 -8.81 -9.53 -6.76
N ILE A 77 -8.62 -8.28 -7.20
CA ILE A 77 -7.50 -7.91 -8.06
C ILE A 77 -6.17 -8.24 -7.37
N LEU A 78 -6.04 -7.88 -6.09
CA LEU A 78 -4.85 -8.20 -5.30
C LEU A 78 -4.65 -9.71 -5.18
N ALA A 79 -5.71 -10.46 -4.83
CA ALA A 79 -5.64 -11.91 -4.65
C ALA A 79 -5.19 -12.66 -5.91
N LEU A 80 -5.76 -12.31 -7.06
CA LEU A 80 -5.35 -12.90 -8.33
C LEU A 80 -3.88 -12.62 -8.62
N ASN A 81 -3.43 -11.37 -8.54
CA ASN A 81 -2.02 -11.04 -8.77
C ASN A 81 -1.07 -11.70 -7.77
N ALA A 82 -1.44 -11.77 -6.50
CA ALA A 82 -0.64 -12.43 -5.49
C ALA A 82 -0.50 -13.93 -5.75
N SER A 83 -1.56 -14.59 -6.23
CA SER A 83 -1.54 -16.01 -6.54
C SER A 83 -0.53 -16.39 -7.62
N TYR A 84 -0.26 -15.48 -8.57
CA TYR A 84 0.70 -15.69 -9.65
C TYR A 84 2.10 -15.18 -9.31
N PHE A 85 2.21 -14.03 -8.63
CA PHE A 85 3.47 -13.30 -8.55
C PHE A 85 4.01 -13.12 -7.13
N LEU A 86 3.19 -13.22 -6.10
CA LEU A 86 3.63 -13.02 -4.72
C LEU A 86 4.07 -14.36 -4.12
N LYS A 87 5.35 -14.42 -3.73
CA LYS A 87 5.90 -15.59 -3.02
C LYS A 87 5.12 -15.89 -1.74
N ALA A 88 5.09 -17.17 -1.35
CA ALA A 88 4.60 -17.54 -0.02
C ALA A 88 5.44 -16.86 1.07
N GLY A 89 4.77 -16.35 2.11
CA GLY A 89 5.39 -15.47 3.11
C GLY A 89 5.77 -14.08 2.60
N GLY A 90 5.34 -13.71 1.39
CA GLY A 90 5.45 -12.35 0.87
C GLY A 90 4.51 -11.39 1.60
N HIS A 91 4.71 -10.09 1.40
CA HIS A 91 3.94 -9.04 2.07
C HIS A 91 3.09 -8.26 1.08
N PHE A 92 2.01 -7.67 1.59
CA PHE A 92 1.12 -6.82 0.81
C PHE A 92 0.83 -5.52 1.56
N VAL A 93 0.53 -4.50 0.77
CA VAL A 93 0.01 -3.21 1.19
C VAL A 93 -1.14 -2.90 0.25
N ILE A 94 -2.34 -2.69 0.77
CA ILE A 94 -3.52 -2.34 -0.03
C ILE A 94 -4.18 -1.10 0.55
N SER A 95 -4.49 -0.14 -0.31
CA SER A 95 -5.36 0.98 0.06
C SER A 95 -6.79 0.68 -0.37
N ILE A 96 -7.71 0.77 0.58
CA ILE A 96 -9.14 0.54 0.40
C ILE A 96 -9.83 1.90 0.44
N LYS A 97 -10.56 2.23 -0.63
CA LYS A 97 -11.41 3.42 -0.72
C LYS A 97 -12.86 2.99 -0.62
N ALA A 98 -13.50 3.24 0.52
CA ALA A 98 -14.84 2.70 0.79
C ALA A 98 -15.86 3.13 -0.27
N ASN A 99 -15.84 4.42 -0.64
CA ASN A 99 -16.77 5.01 -1.61
C ASN A 99 -16.67 4.45 -3.04
N CYS A 100 -15.59 3.75 -3.40
CA CYS A 100 -15.48 3.07 -4.69
C CYS A 100 -16.00 1.62 -4.64
N ILE A 101 -16.21 1.07 -3.46
CA ILE A 101 -16.65 -0.32 -3.30
C ILE A 101 -18.15 -0.34 -3.03
N ASP A 102 -18.58 0.39 -2.01
CA ASP A 102 -19.99 0.53 -1.66
C ASP A 102 -20.20 1.85 -0.92
N SER A 103 -20.83 2.82 -1.58
CA SER A 103 -21.14 4.13 -1.01
C SER A 103 -22.43 4.15 -0.19
N THR A 104 -23.15 3.01 -0.09
CA THR A 104 -24.45 2.92 0.60
C THR A 104 -24.33 2.50 2.05
N VAL A 105 -23.14 2.06 2.48
CA VAL A 105 -22.87 1.57 3.83
C VAL A 105 -21.69 2.34 4.47
N PRO A 106 -21.58 2.34 5.82
CA PRO A 106 -20.46 2.99 6.49
C PRO A 106 -19.10 2.44 6.07
N SER A 107 -18.08 3.30 6.02
CA SER A 107 -16.76 2.94 5.51
C SER A 107 -16.08 1.83 6.33
N GLU A 108 -16.32 1.78 7.65
CA GLU A 108 -15.84 0.72 8.53
C GLU A 108 -16.40 -0.66 8.16
N ALA A 109 -17.67 -0.71 7.74
CA ALA A 109 -18.29 -1.94 7.29
C ALA A 109 -17.66 -2.43 5.97
N VAL A 110 -17.36 -1.51 5.04
CA VAL A 110 -16.66 -1.83 3.79
C VAL A 110 -15.26 -2.37 4.08
N PHE A 111 -14.51 -1.72 4.97
CA PHE A 111 -13.16 -2.18 5.34
C PHE A 111 -13.19 -3.59 5.92
N ALA A 112 -14.12 -3.87 6.83
CA ALA A 112 -14.28 -5.20 7.42
C ALA A 112 -14.65 -6.27 6.38
N GLN A 113 -15.47 -5.93 5.38
CA GLN A 113 -15.82 -6.84 4.29
C GLN A 113 -14.62 -7.15 3.40
N GLU A 114 -13.84 -6.15 2.99
CA GLU A 114 -12.64 -6.36 2.17
C GLU A 114 -11.58 -7.17 2.93
N VAL A 115 -11.37 -6.89 4.22
CA VAL A 115 -10.47 -7.67 5.08
C VAL A 115 -10.89 -9.15 5.13
N LYS A 116 -12.19 -9.44 5.22
CA LYS A 116 -12.69 -10.82 5.17
C LYS A 116 -12.43 -11.48 3.81
N LYS A 117 -12.59 -10.76 2.70
CA LYS A 117 -12.26 -11.27 1.36
C LYS A 117 -10.77 -11.60 1.24
N LEU A 118 -9.89 -10.71 1.71
CA LEU A 118 -8.44 -10.96 1.77
C LEU A 118 -8.12 -12.22 2.59
N GLN A 119 -8.75 -12.38 3.77
CA GLN A 119 -8.55 -13.57 4.59
C GLN A 119 -8.98 -14.87 3.89
N ALA A 120 -10.09 -14.84 3.14
CA ALA A 120 -10.55 -15.99 2.35
C ALA A 120 -9.52 -16.40 1.28
N ASP A 121 -8.78 -15.44 0.73
CA ASP A 121 -7.73 -15.66 -0.26
C ASP A 121 -6.34 -15.91 0.35
N GLN A 122 -6.27 -16.37 1.61
CA GLN A 122 -5.03 -16.73 2.32
C GLN A 122 -4.09 -15.55 2.65
N PHE A 123 -4.61 -14.32 2.64
CA PHE A 123 -3.90 -13.20 3.24
C PHE A 123 -4.11 -13.19 4.75
N LYS A 124 -3.08 -12.73 5.46
CA LYS A 124 -3.09 -12.49 6.89
C LYS A 124 -2.83 -11.00 7.12
N PRO A 125 -3.88 -10.18 7.23
CA PRO A 125 -3.77 -8.79 7.66
C PRO A 125 -3.10 -8.72 9.03
N SER A 126 -2.13 -7.81 9.20
CA SER A 126 -1.47 -7.56 10.48
C SER A 126 -1.89 -6.22 11.06
N GLU A 127 -2.13 -5.23 10.21
CA GLU A 127 -2.42 -3.87 10.64
C GLU A 127 -3.37 -3.19 9.64
N GLN A 128 -4.21 -2.31 10.17
CA GLN A 128 -5.11 -1.45 9.40
C GLN A 128 -5.03 -0.03 9.98
N VAL A 129 -4.72 0.94 9.13
CA VAL A 129 -4.58 2.35 9.49
C VAL A 129 -5.52 3.19 8.62
N THR A 130 -6.29 4.09 9.22
CA THR A 130 -7.09 5.06 8.46
C THR A 130 -6.17 6.14 7.89
N LEU A 131 -6.49 6.69 6.72
CA LEU A 131 -5.65 7.70 6.08
C LEU A 131 -6.06 9.13 6.45
N GLU A 132 -6.85 9.30 7.50
CA GLU A 132 -7.17 10.62 8.04
C GLU A 132 -5.93 11.25 8.70
N PRO A 133 -5.74 12.58 8.57
CA PRO A 133 -6.62 13.57 7.94
C PRO A 133 -6.39 13.78 6.43
N PHE A 134 -5.56 12.96 5.78
CA PHE A 134 -5.14 13.17 4.39
C PHE A 134 -6.20 12.77 3.36
N GLU A 135 -6.87 11.64 3.58
CA GLU A 135 -7.88 11.07 2.70
C GLU A 135 -9.02 10.48 3.55
N ARG A 136 -10.23 11.03 3.42
CA ARG A 136 -11.43 10.54 4.13
C ARG A 136 -11.93 9.23 3.52
N ASP A 137 -12.56 8.37 4.32
CA ASP A 137 -13.11 7.07 3.88
C ASP A 137 -12.08 6.15 3.19
N HIS A 138 -10.80 6.31 3.56
CA HIS A 138 -9.73 5.46 3.09
C HIS A 138 -9.02 4.78 4.27
N ALA A 139 -8.65 3.52 4.05
CA ALA A 139 -7.80 2.75 4.93
C ALA A 139 -6.64 2.15 4.15
N CYS A 140 -5.50 2.00 4.80
CA CYS A 140 -4.41 1.15 4.37
C CYS A 140 -4.43 -0.12 5.22
N VAL A 141 -4.40 -1.28 4.57
CA VAL A 141 -4.27 -2.58 5.22
C VAL A 141 -2.97 -3.20 4.76
N VAL A 142 -2.19 -3.72 5.71
CA VAL A 142 -0.91 -4.35 5.42
C VAL A 142 -0.84 -5.73 6.07
N GLY A 143 -0.01 -6.61 5.53
CA GLY A 143 0.17 -7.94 6.11
C GLY A 143 0.93 -8.90 5.21
N ALA A 144 0.73 -10.20 5.44
CA ALA A 144 1.46 -11.26 4.75
C ALA A 144 0.56 -12.23 3.99
N TYR A 145 1.09 -12.84 2.93
CA TYR A 145 0.39 -13.77 2.05
C TYR A 145 0.90 -15.20 2.22
N ARG A 146 0.00 -16.18 2.34
CA ARG A 146 0.33 -17.61 2.48
C ARG A 146 1.44 -17.87 3.50
N VAL A 147 1.26 -17.33 4.71
CA VAL A 147 2.26 -17.48 5.78
C VAL A 147 2.41 -18.97 6.11
N PRO A 148 3.63 -19.53 6.00
CA PRO A 148 3.86 -20.93 6.36
C PRO A 148 3.49 -21.14 7.83
N LYS A 149 2.78 -22.23 8.14
CA LYS A 149 2.57 -22.62 9.54
C LYS A 149 3.93 -22.89 10.17
N LYS A 150 4.26 -22.18 11.25
CA LYS A 150 5.48 -22.43 12.04
C LYS A 150 5.45 -23.90 12.46
N GLN A 151 6.43 -24.71 12.04
CA GLN A 151 6.58 -26.06 12.59
C GLN A 151 6.78 -25.90 14.09
N LYS A 152 5.93 -26.56 14.90
CA LYS A 152 6.18 -26.65 16.34
C LYS A 152 7.56 -27.27 16.49
N ALA A 153 8.48 -26.55 17.14
CA ALA A 153 9.75 -27.14 17.57
C ALA A 153 9.38 -28.38 18.39
N ALA A 154 9.87 -29.54 17.98
CA ALA A 154 9.76 -30.75 18.79
C ALA A 154 10.44 -30.44 20.12
N ALA A 155 9.65 -30.50 21.20
CA ALA A 155 10.14 -30.39 22.56
C ALA A 155 10.90 -31.66 22.94
#